data_AF-A0A200PQ55-F1
#
_entry.id   AF-A0A200PQ55-F1
#
_cell.length_a   1.000
_cell.length_b   1.000
_cell.length_c   1.000
_cell.angle_alpha   90.00
_cell.angle_beta   90.00
_cell.angle_gamma   90.00
#
_symmetry.space_group_name_H-M   'P 1'
#
loop_
_entity.id
_entity.type
_entity.pdbx_description
1 polymer ?
#
loop_
_entity_poly.entity_id
_entity_poly.type
_entity_poly.pdbx_seq_one_letter_code
_entity_poly.pdbx_strand_id
1 'polypeptide(L)'
;MVFSTNPLSLSVPEPAFESWLRDSGYLEIVDEQTTNLDRNSSSSSDHHTSTTSSTTTSASTSTTNTTPTIITRSFFLFVFSHLTTIFSLITLNPFAKLTTDDFSGDTPSWTVGFIGACDSYSFPSSSSQARLRVHENVKRYARNYATLFFLFFACSLYQMPVSLLGLISGLALWDLFRLCSDRWKLELYPTLRQSLVRFAQCATAVILYCSNVQIATFCAIAVSYAVMIMHASLRKLSPSKQPVRADGNKRSTSSHF
;
A
#
# COMPACT_ATOMS: atom_id res chain seq x y z
N MET A 1 -32.14 5.79 19.23
CA MET A 1 -31.72 6.47 20.48
C MET A 1 -30.29 6.93 20.28
N VAL A 2 -30.08 8.22 20.11
CA VAL A 2 -28.75 8.84 19.96
C VAL A 2 -28.22 9.03 21.37
N PHE A 3 -27.18 8.29 21.74
CA PHE A 3 -26.49 8.50 23.02
C PHE A 3 -25.85 9.89 23.00
N SER A 4 -26.22 10.74 23.96
CA SER A 4 -25.52 12.00 24.18
C SER A 4 -24.10 11.69 24.66
N THR A 5 -23.10 12.15 23.92
CA THR A 5 -21.68 12.04 24.26
C THR A 5 -21.43 12.63 25.66
N ASN A 6 -20.74 11.87 26.52
CA ASN A 6 -20.39 12.28 27.87
C ASN A 6 -19.36 13.43 27.79
N PRO A 7 -19.63 14.62 28.35
CA PRO A 7 -18.70 15.76 28.30
C PRO A 7 -17.40 15.54 29.09
N LEU A 8 -17.29 14.45 29.86
CA LEU A 8 -16.08 14.02 30.56
C LEU A 8 -15.42 12.79 29.94
N SER A 9 -16.01 12.17 28.90
CA SER A 9 -15.28 11.18 28.12
C SER A 9 -14.33 11.90 27.19
N LEU A 10 -13.04 11.91 27.54
CA LEU A 10 -11.92 12.31 26.70
C LEU A 10 -11.74 11.26 25.57
N SER A 11 -12.79 11.01 24.79
CA SER A 11 -12.67 10.22 23.57
C SER A 11 -11.97 11.13 22.56
N VAL A 12 -10.65 10.99 22.49
CA VAL A 12 -9.87 11.58 21.41
C VAL A 12 -10.48 11.09 20.10
N PRO A 13 -10.87 11.98 19.17
CA PRO A 13 -11.36 11.55 17.87
C PRO A 13 -10.34 10.59 17.24
N GLU A 14 -10.81 9.46 16.70
CA GLU A 14 -9.96 8.48 16.01
C GLU A 14 -8.90 9.11 15.08
N PRO A 15 -9.22 10.11 14.23
CA PRO A 15 -8.19 10.73 13.39
C PRO A 15 -7.09 11.46 14.19
N ALA A 16 -7.43 12.05 15.34
CA ALA A 16 -6.47 12.74 16.21
C ALA A 16 -5.62 11.74 17.02
N PHE A 17 -6.18 10.59 17.36
CA PHE A 17 -5.42 9.50 17.98
C PHE A 17 -4.45 8.87 16.98
N GLU A 18 -4.89 8.60 15.75
CA GLU A 18 -4.02 8.08 14.69
C GLU A 18 -2.91 9.06 14.30
N SER A 19 -3.21 10.36 14.22
CA SER A 19 -2.18 11.37 13.97
C SER A 19 -1.17 11.42 15.12
N TRP A 20 -1.63 11.33 16.37
CA TRP A 20 -0.75 11.25 17.52
C TRP A 20 0.14 9.99 17.50
N LEU A 21 -0.39 8.82 17.13
CA LEU A 21 0.38 7.58 16.99
C LEU A 21 1.47 7.70 15.92
N ARG A 22 1.15 8.36 14.80
CA ARG A 22 2.09 8.63 13.71
C ARG A 22 3.18 9.61 14.13
N ASP A 23 2.80 10.70 14.79
CA ASP A 23 3.72 11.78 15.18
C ASP A 23 4.61 11.38 16.36
N SER A 24 4.12 10.52 17.25
CA SER A 24 4.88 9.99 18.39
C SER A 24 5.84 8.87 18.00
N GLY A 25 5.82 8.40 16.74
CA GLY A 25 6.61 7.25 16.27
C GLY A 25 6.15 5.91 16.84
N TYR A 26 4.99 5.85 17.50
CA TYR A 26 4.54 4.64 18.21
C TYR A 26 4.23 3.48 17.24
N LEU A 27 3.81 3.78 16.02
CA LEU A 27 3.58 2.77 14.98
C LEU A 27 4.86 1.99 14.64
N GLU A 28 6.03 2.65 14.65
CA GLU A 28 7.33 2.01 14.38
C GLU A 28 7.70 1.04 15.51
N ILE A 29 7.50 1.43 16.77
CA ILE A 29 7.76 0.59 17.94
C ILE A 29 6.92 -0.69 17.88
N VAL A 30 5.63 -0.57 17.49
CA VAL A 30 4.74 -1.73 17.31
C VAL A 30 5.23 -2.61 16.16
N ASP A 31 5.66 -2.03 15.05
CA ASP A 31 6.23 -2.76 13.91
C ASP A 31 7.50 -3.53 14.29
N GLU A 32 8.41 -2.91 15.05
CA GLU A 32 9.64 -3.54 15.51
C GLU A 32 9.38 -4.65 16.54
N GLN A 33 8.49 -4.42 17.50
CA GLN A 33 8.14 -5.43 18.51
C GLN A 33 7.47 -6.65 17.88
N THR A 34 6.54 -6.44 16.94
CA THR A 34 5.89 -7.56 16.22
C THR A 34 6.91 -8.37 15.41
N THR A 35 7.82 -7.71 14.70
CA THR A 35 8.91 -8.41 14.00
C THR A 35 9.84 -9.18 14.95
N ASN A 36 10.19 -8.62 16.11
CA ASN A 36 11.07 -9.31 17.07
C ASN A 36 10.40 -10.49 17.78
N LEU A 37 9.13 -10.36 18.18
CA LEU A 37 8.36 -11.42 18.81
C LEU A 37 8.24 -12.64 17.89
N ASP A 38 7.93 -12.41 16.61
CA ASP A 38 7.80 -13.49 15.63
C ASP A 38 9.15 -14.10 15.23
N ARG A 39 10.25 -13.33 15.27
CA ARG A 39 11.60 -13.88 15.08
C ARG A 39 12.00 -14.80 16.24
N ASN A 40 11.67 -14.41 17.47
CA ASN A 40 11.94 -15.22 18.65
C ASN A 40 11.13 -16.51 18.62
N SER A 41 9.83 -16.47 18.27
CA SER A 41 8.98 -17.66 18.14
C SER A 41 9.49 -18.61 17.04
N SER A 42 9.96 -18.07 15.92
CA SER A 42 10.58 -18.83 14.84
C SER A 42 11.88 -19.54 15.30
N SER A 43 12.72 -18.83 16.05
CA SER A 43 14.01 -19.36 16.54
C SER A 43 13.89 -20.37 17.69
N SER A 44 12.79 -20.36 18.46
CA SER A 44 12.52 -21.37 19.49
C SER A 44 12.11 -22.74 18.94
N SER A 45 11.99 -22.88 17.62
CA SER A 45 11.72 -24.17 16.96
C SER A 45 12.97 -25.06 16.81
N ASP A 46 14.17 -24.51 17.02
CA ASP A 46 15.45 -25.18 16.74
C ASP A 46 16.30 -25.52 17.97
N HIS A 47 15.84 -25.27 19.21
CA HIS A 47 16.64 -25.62 20.40
C HIS A 47 16.22 -26.94 21.04
N HIS A 48 16.99 -27.98 20.70
CA HIS A 48 17.09 -29.27 21.37
C HIS A 48 16.84 -29.20 22.89
N THR A 49 15.88 -29.99 23.34
CA THR A 49 15.65 -30.35 24.74
C THR A 49 16.88 -31.09 25.27
N SER A 50 17.75 -30.40 26.01
CA SER A 50 18.76 -31.04 26.85
C SER A 50 18.15 -31.28 28.24
N THR A 51 17.72 -32.52 28.48
CA THR A 51 17.49 -33.02 29.84
C THR A 51 18.24 -34.33 30.02
N THR A 52 19.24 -34.26 30.90
CA THR A 52 20.18 -35.28 31.38
C THR A 52 19.49 -36.55 31.88
N SER A 53 19.98 -37.75 31.51
CA SER A 53 20.30 -38.91 32.40
C SER A 53 20.71 -40.20 31.64
N SER A 54 21.90 -40.72 32.01
CA SER A 54 22.38 -42.13 32.03
C SER A 54 22.46 -43.03 30.76
N THR A 55 23.71 -43.25 30.33
CA THR A 55 24.40 -44.55 30.05
C THR A 55 23.74 -45.62 29.16
N THR A 56 24.27 -45.83 27.95
CA THR A 56 25.08 -47.03 27.54
C THR A 56 25.38 -47.03 26.03
N THR A 57 26.58 -47.51 25.72
CA THR A 57 27.23 -47.71 24.41
C THR A 57 26.41 -48.53 23.41
N SER A 58 26.36 -48.07 22.16
CA SER A 58 26.53 -48.92 20.96
C SER A 58 26.80 -48.04 19.73
N ALA A 59 27.91 -48.31 19.07
CA ALA A 59 28.28 -47.72 17.80
C ALA A 59 27.44 -48.34 16.67
N SER A 60 26.87 -47.51 15.81
CA SER A 60 26.51 -47.90 14.45
C SER A 60 26.64 -46.71 13.51
N THR A 61 27.62 -46.83 12.63
CA THR A 61 27.79 -46.03 11.42
C THR A 61 26.59 -46.23 10.51
N SER A 62 25.88 -45.15 10.18
CA SER A 62 25.07 -45.09 8.96
C SER A 62 25.17 -43.70 8.35
N THR A 63 25.86 -43.69 7.22
CA THR A 63 26.10 -42.58 6.31
C THR A 63 24.78 -41.95 5.84
N THR A 64 24.77 -40.62 5.88
CA THR A 64 23.92 -39.65 5.18
C THR A 64 23.16 -40.16 3.95
N ASN A 65 21.88 -39.76 3.83
CA ASN A 65 21.25 -39.18 2.62
C ASN A 65 19.73 -38.92 2.82
N THR A 66 19.36 -37.87 3.57
CA THR A 66 17.96 -37.36 3.66
C THR A 66 17.90 -35.82 3.64
N THR A 67 18.90 -35.18 3.05
CA THR A 67 19.11 -33.72 3.10
C THR A 67 18.43 -32.87 2.01
N PRO A 68 18.10 -33.33 0.78
CA PRO A 68 17.51 -32.43 -0.22
C PRO A 68 16.01 -32.18 0.01
N THR A 69 15.28 -33.14 0.57
CA THR A 69 13.82 -33.06 0.76
C THR A 69 13.41 -32.22 1.98
N ILE A 70 14.21 -32.20 3.05
CA ILE A 70 13.92 -31.38 4.24
C ILE A 70 14.23 -29.90 3.99
N ILE A 71 15.34 -29.59 3.30
CA ILE A 71 15.72 -28.20 2.96
C ILE A 71 14.73 -27.60 1.96
N THR A 72 14.37 -28.34 0.90
CA THR A 72 13.35 -27.88 -0.05
C THR A 72 12.00 -27.69 0.63
N ARG A 73 11.54 -28.65 1.44
CA ARG A 73 10.26 -28.53 2.18
C ARG A 73 10.26 -27.33 3.13
N SER A 74 11.35 -27.06 3.84
CA SER A 74 11.45 -25.92 4.77
C SER A 74 11.47 -24.59 4.02
N PHE A 75 12.17 -24.51 2.89
CA PHE A 75 12.13 -23.36 1.99
C PHE A 75 10.74 -23.14 1.38
N PHE A 76 10.07 -24.20 0.93
CA PHE A 76 8.70 -24.12 0.41
C PHE A 76 7.71 -23.65 1.48
N LEU A 77 7.81 -24.12 2.72
CA LEU A 77 6.96 -23.66 3.82
C LEU A 77 7.22 -22.19 4.18
N PHE A 78 8.49 -21.75 4.15
CA PHE A 78 8.86 -20.36 4.34
C PHE A 78 8.24 -19.46 3.25
N VAL A 79 8.49 -19.77 1.98
CA VAL A 79 7.93 -19.03 0.83
C VAL A 79 6.40 -19.08 0.83
N PHE A 80 5.80 -20.23 1.15
CA PHE A 80 4.35 -20.37 1.21
C PHE A 80 3.74 -19.53 2.32
N SER A 81 4.36 -19.44 3.50
CA SER A 81 3.92 -18.56 4.59
C SER A 81 3.98 -17.08 4.18
N HIS A 82 5.04 -16.70 3.47
CA HIS A 82 5.23 -15.35 2.93
C HIS A 82 4.16 -15.01 1.88
N LEU A 83 3.91 -15.94 0.95
CA LEU A 83 2.87 -15.81 -0.07
C LEU A 83 1.47 -15.78 0.57
N THR A 84 1.21 -16.58 1.60
CA THR A 84 -0.06 -16.57 2.35
C THR A 84 -0.29 -15.21 3.00
N THR A 85 0.76 -14.62 3.58
CA THR A 85 0.71 -13.28 4.18
C THR A 85 0.37 -12.22 3.13
N ILE A 86 1.01 -12.25 1.96
CA ILE A 86 0.69 -11.32 0.86
C ILE A 86 -0.71 -11.59 0.30
N PHE A 87 -1.11 -12.85 0.11
CA PHE A 87 -2.43 -13.22 -0.40
C PHE A 87 -3.54 -12.77 0.55
N SER A 88 -3.29 -12.75 1.87
CA SER A 88 -4.24 -12.20 2.85
C SER A 88 -4.56 -10.72 2.64
N LEU A 89 -3.70 -9.96 1.92
CA LEU A 89 -3.94 -8.57 1.58
C LEU A 89 -4.96 -8.39 0.45
N ILE A 90 -5.31 -9.45 -0.27
CA ILE A 90 -6.33 -9.37 -1.34
C ILE A 90 -7.72 -9.06 -0.76
N THR A 91 -8.00 -9.50 0.46
CA THR A 91 -9.27 -9.18 1.15
C THR A 91 -9.26 -7.84 1.86
N LEU A 92 -8.12 -7.14 1.87
CA LEU A 92 -7.97 -5.82 2.47
C LEU A 92 -8.56 -4.75 1.56
N ASN A 93 -9.21 -3.74 2.15
CA ASN A 93 -9.45 -2.48 1.46
C ASN A 93 -8.30 -1.50 1.78
N PRO A 94 -7.27 -1.38 0.93
CA PRO A 94 -6.11 -0.51 1.21
C PRO A 94 -6.49 0.98 1.24
N PHE A 95 -7.66 1.33 0.71
CA PHE A 95 -8.13 2.71 0.59
C PHE A 95 -9.06 3.13 1.73
N ALA A 96 -9.34 2.25 2.69
CA ALA A 96 -10.29 2.53 3.77
C ALA A 96 -9.92 3.76 4.64
N LYS A 97 -8.63 4.12 4.69
CA LYS A 97 -8.11 5.24 5.50
C LYS A 97 -7.63 6.44 4.66
N LEU A 98 -7.82 6.41 3.34
CA LEU A 98 -7.37 7.50 2.47
C LEU A 98 -8.38 8.63 2.49
N THR A 99 -7.90 9.85 2.71
CA THR A 99 -8.69 11.08 2.57
C THR A 99 -8.18 11.91 1.38
N THR A 100 -8.94 12.93 1.00
CA THR A 100 -8.55 13.86 -0.07
C THR A 100 -7.29 14.66 0.28
N ASP A 101 -7.05 14.88 1.57
CA ASP A 101 -5.89 15.64 2.06
C ASP A 101 -4.57 14.90 1.83
N ASP A 102 -4.61 13.56 1.75
CA ASP A 102 -3.43 12.74 1.48
C ASP A 102 -2.91 12.90 0.04
N PHE A 103 -3.73 13.44 -0.87
CA PHE A 103 -3.33 13.78 -2.24
C PHE A 103 -2.85 15.22 -2.39
N SER A 104 -3.24 16.12 -1.48
CA SER A 104 -2.89 17.54 -1.52
C SER A 104 -1.65 17.90 -0.70
N GLY A 105 -1.24 17.03 0.22
CA GLY A 105 -0.06 17.22 1.08
C GLY A 105 1.29 17.11 0.36
N ASP A 106 2.36 17.42 1.11
CA ASP A 106 3.73 17.27 0.66
C ASP A 106 4.08 15.80 0.45
N THR A 107 4.58 15.47 -0.74
CA THR A 107 4.86 14.07 -1.09
C THR A 107 6.34 13.76 -0.98
N PRO A 108 6.70 12.63 -0.36
CA PRO A 108 8.09 12.19 -0.31
C PRO A 108 8.71 12.07 -1.71
N SER A 109 9.99 12.42 -1.80
CA SER A 109 10.77 12.33 -3.04
C SER A 109 10.82 10.89 -3.57
N TRP A 110 10.85 10.73 -4.89
CA TRP A 110 10.81 9.40 -5.52
C TRP A 110 12.01 8.51 -5.17
N THR A 111 13.21 9.07 -5.22
CA THR A 111 14.44 8.28 -5.05
C THR A 111 14.74 7.99 -3.59
N VAL A 112 14.78 9.02 -2.74
CA VAL A 112 15.16 8.88 -1.33
C VAL A 112 13.96 8.48 -0.46
N GLY A 113 12.79 9.07 -0.72
CA GLY A 113 11.59 8.86 0.09
C GLY A 113 10.77 7.63 -0.30
N PHE A 114 10.46 7.47 -1.59
CA PHE A 114 9.57 6.41 -2.08
C PHE A 114 10.31 5.10 -2.32
N ILE A 115 11.38 5.11 -3.13
CA ILE A 115 12.20 3.92 -3.37
C ILE A 115 13.10 3.66 -2.15
N GLY A 116 13.84 4.67 -1.68
CA GLY A 116 14.72 4.57 -0.51
C GLY A 116 15.85 3.55 -0.65
N ALA A 117 16.57 3.34 0.45
CA ALA A 117 17.64 2.34 0.55
C ALA A 117 17.09 0.94 0.86
N CYS A 118 17.86 -0.11 0.58
CA CYS A 118 17.46 -1.50 0.88
C CYS A 118 17.07 -1.70 2.36
N ASP A 119 17.70 -0.98 3.28
CA ASP A 119 17.43 -1.08 4.72
C ASP A 119 16.02 -0.60 5.13
N SER A 120 15.37 0.18 4.25
CA SER A 120 13.98 0.65 4.44
C SER A 120 12.92 -0.42 4.14
N TYR A 121 13.33 -1.59 3.66
CA TYR A 121 12.45 -2.72 3.40
C TYR A 121 12.67 -3.84 4.41
N SER A 122 11.60 -4.51 4.81
CA SER A 122 11.66 -5.83 5.43
C SER A 122 10.40 -6.62 5.15
N PHE A 123 10.51 -7.94 5.16
CA PHE A 123 9.33 -8.78 5.00
C PHE A 123 8.45 -8.71 6.26
N PRO A 124 7.12 -8.55 6.14
CA PRO A 124 6.23 -8.54 7.29
C PRO A 124 6.15 -9.93 7.93
N SER A 125 6.26 -9.97 9.25
CA SER A 125 6.22 -11.22 10.03
C SER A 125 4.80 -11.80 10.15
N SER A 126 3.77 -10.95 10.03
CA SER A 126 2.36 -11.36 10.14
C SER A 126 1.43 -10.58 9.20
N SER A 127 0.24 -11.13 8.95
CA SER A 127 -0.80 -10.47 8.14
C SER A 127 -1.28 -9.15 8.76
N SER A 128 -1.42 -9.08 10.08
CA SER A 128 -1.79 -7.83 10.77
C SER A 128 -0.74 -6.75 10.59
N GLN A 129 0.55 -7.10 10.70
CA GLN A 129 1.66 -6.19 10.43
C GLN A 129 1.66 -5.73 8.97
N ALA A 130 1.52 -6.65 8.02
CA ALA A 130 1.44 -6.31 6.60
C ALA A 130 0.29 -5.34 6.30
N ARG A 131 -0.90 -5.58 6.89
CA ARG A 131 -2.07 -4.71 6.75
C ARG A 131 -1.80 -3.32 7.32
N LEU A 132 -1.17 -3.22 8.49
CA LEU A 132 -0.83 -1.93 9.11
C LEU A 132 0.14 -1.14 8.22
N ARG A 133 1.20 -1.79 7.73
CA ARG A 133 2.15 -1.21 6.78
C ARG A 133 1.47 -0.73 5.50
N VAL A 134 0.57 -1.53 4.94
CA VAL A 134 -0.16 -1.15 3.72
C VAL A 134 -0.97 0.12 3.94
N HIS A 135 -1.80 0.21 4.98
CA HIS A 135 -2.63 1.40 5.19
C HIS A 135 -1.79 2.66 5.37
N GLU A 136 -0.71 2.58 6.15
CA GLU A 136 0.10 3.75 6.45
C GLU A 136 0.96 4.17 5.25
N ASN A 137 1.56 3.22 4.52
CA ASN A 137 2.34 3.53 3.34
C ASN A 137 1.47 3.99 2.16
N VAL A 138 0.31 3.39 1.94
CA VAL A 138 -0.63 3.82 0.87
C VAL A 138 -1.08 5.26 1.14
N LYS A 139 -1.35 5.62 2.39
CA LYS A 139 -1.66 6.98 2.79
C LYS A 139 -0.49 7.94 2.55
N ARG A 140 0.70 7.60 3.04
CA ARG A 140 1.91 8.45 2.94
C ARG A 140 2.38 8.69 1.50
N TYR A 141 2.23 7.70 0.63
CA TYR A 141 2.70 7.75 -0.74
C TYR A 141 1.56 7.78 -1.77
N ALA A 142 0.36 8.21 -1.37
CA ALA A 142 -0.85 8.19 -2.20
C ALA A 142 -0.63 8.79 -3.59
N ARG A 143 0.00 9.98 -3.65
CA ARG A 143 0.33 10.64 -4.93
C ARG A 143 1.33 9.87 -5.77
N ASN A 144 2.37 9.27 -5.16
CA ASN A 144 3.39 8.49 -5.87
C ASN A 144 2.77 7.22 -6.48
N TYR A 145 1.84 6.58 -5.77
CA TYR A 145 1.07 5.46 -6.31
C TYR A 145 0.12 5.89 -7.43
N ALA A 146 -0.55 7.05 -7.30
CA ALA A 146 -1.39 7.59 -8.37
C ALA A 146 -0.55 7.88 -9.63
N THR A 147 0.64 8.46 -9.49
CA THR A 147 1.54 8.69 -10.63
C THR A 147 2.06 7.39 -11.24
N LEU A 148 2.33 6.34 -10.46
CA LEU A 148 2.66 5.02 -11.00
C LEU A 148 1.50 4.42 -11.78
N PHE A 149 0.28 4.55 -11.28
CA PHE A 149 -0.91 4.11 -12.00
C PHE A 149 -1.03 4.80 -13.36
N PHE A 150 -0.91 6.14 -13.40
CA PHE A 150 -0.95 6.87 -14.67
C PHE A 150 0.21 6.52 -15.60
N LEU A 151 1.41 6.29 -15.06
CA LEU A 151 2.55 5.83 -15.85
C LEU A 151 2.29 4.47 -16.49
N PHE A 152 1.87 3.48 -15.70
CA PHE A 152 1.54 2.15 -16.24
C PHE A 152 0.37 2.21 -17.22
N PHE A 153 -0.64 3.03 -16.94
CA PHE A 153 -1.75 3.25 -17.86
C PHE A 153 -1.29 3.85 -19.19
N ALA A 154 -0.42 4.87 -19.15
CA ALA A 154 0.18 5.45 -20.35
C ALA A 154 1.04 4.43 -21.11
N CYS A 155 1.83 3.61 -20.42
CA CYS A 155 2.60 2.52 -21.03
C CYS A 155 1.68 1.47 -21.68
N SER A 156 0.59 1.07 -21.02
CA SER A 156 -0.40 0.13 -21.57
C SER A 156 -1.09 0.71 -22.81
N LEU A 157 -1.46 2.00 -22.80
CA LEU A 157 -2.01 2.68 -23.96
C LEU A 157 -1.01 2.79 -25.11
N TYR A 158 0.26 3.05 -24.81
CA TYR A 158 1.32 3.13 -25.82
C TYR A 158 1.52 1.81 -26.56
N GLN A 159 1.42 0.68 -25.85
CA GLN A 159 1.50 -0.65 -26.46
C GLN A 159 0.24 -1.00 -27.29
N MET A 160 -0.88 -0.33 -27.05
CA MET A 160 -2.19 -0.63 -27.66
C MET A 160 -2.74 0.60 -28.41
N PRO A 161 -2.25 0.91 -29.62
CA PRO A 161 -2.59 2.15 -30.33
C PRO A 161 -4.09 2.29 -30.65
N VAL A 162 -4.80 1.17 -30.87
CA VAL A 162 -6.26 1.18 -31.07
C VAL A 162 -6.99 1.65 -29.82
N SER A 163 -6.54 1.24 -28.64
CA SER A 163 -7.08 1.69 -27.35
C SER A 163 -6.84 3.18 -27.13
N LEU A 164 -5.64 3.67 -27.46
CA LEU A 164 -5.32 5.09 -27.42
C LEU A 164 -6.26 5.90 -28.33
N LEU A 165 -6.45 5.48 -29.59
CA LEU A 165 -7.37 6.12 -30.52
C LEU A 165 -8.82 6.08 -30.04
N GLY A 166 -9.25 4.96 -29.44
CA GLY A 166 -10.57 4.83 -28.84
C GLY A 166 -10.80 5.81 -27.69
N LEU A 167 -9.80 5.96 -26.82
CA LEU A 167 -9.85 6.92 -25.71
C LEU A 167 -9.91 8.36 -26.20
N ILE A 168 -9.05 8.72 -27.16
CA ILE A 168 -9.04 10.05 -27.80
C ILE A 168 -10.37 10.32 -28.50
N SER A 169 -10.89 9.35 -29.25
CA SER A 169 -12.18 9.45 -29.95
C SER A 169 -13.35 9.64 -28.97
N GLY A 170 -13.36 8.89 -27.85
CA GLY A 170 -14.35 9.07 -26.80
C GLY A 170 -14.31 10.46 -26.16
N LEU A 171 -13.12 10.99 -25.87
CA LEU A 171 -12.95 12.35 -25.37
C LEU A 171 -13.42 13.40 -26.39
N ALA A 172 -13.01 13.25 -27.65
CA ALA A 172 -13.40 14.14 -28.75
C ALA A 172 -14.93 14.14 -28.97
N LEU A 173 -15.58 12.98 -28.82
CA LEU A 173 -17.04 12.86 -28.89
C LEU A 173 -17.73 13.70 -27.81
N TRP A 174 -17.21 13.68 -26.57
CA TRP A 174 -17.75 14.48 -25.48
C TRP A 174 -17.48 15.97 -25.64
N ASP A 175 -16.30 16.35 -26.14
CA ASP A 175 -16.00 17.75 -26.47
C ASP A 175 -16.90 18.27 -27.59
N LEU A 176 -17.12 17.47 -28.65
CA LEU A 176 -18.06 17.81 -29.72
C LEU A 176 -19.49 17.91 -29.19
N PHE A 177 -19.91 16.98 -28.33
CA PHE A 177 -21.22 17.03 -27.70
C PHE A 177 -21.41 18.31 -26.87
N ARG A 178 -20.39 18.72 -26.11
CA ARG A 178 -20.39 19.97 -25.34
C ARG A 178 -20.54 21.18 -26.27
N LEU A 179 -19.75 21.26 -27.34
CA LEU A 179 -19.85 22.34 -28.33
C LEU A 179 -21.24 22.40 -28.98
N CYS A 180 -21.80 21.26 -29.38
CA CYS A 180 -23.14 21.17 -29.93
C CYS A 180 -24.22 21.60 -28.92
N SER A 181 -24.05 21.20 -27.65
CA SER A 181 -24.95 21.58 -26.56
C SER A 181 -24.98 23.09 -26.35
N ASP A 182 -23.81 23.72 -26.33
CA ASP A 182 -23.67 25.17 -26.16
C ASP A 182 -24.24 25.92 -27.38
N ARG A 183 -23.99 25.44 -28.59
CA ARG A 183 -24.45 26.06 -29.84
C ARG A 183 -25.97 25.99 -30.02
N TRP A 184 -26.60 24.88 -29.64
CA TRP A 184 -28.05 24.69 -29.78
C TRP A 184 -28.85 25.10 -28.54
N LYS A 185 -28.21 25.63 -27.49
CA LYS A 185 -28.86 25.99 -26.22
C LYS A 185 -29.78 24.86 -25.71
N LEU A 186 -29.25 23.64 -25.71
CA LEU A 186 -29.99 22.43 -25.32
C LEU A 186 -30.54 22.49 -23.88
N GLU A 187 -30.09 23.46 -23.07
CA GLU A 187 -30.64 23.76 -21.74
C GLU A 187 -32.13 24.14 -21.78
N LEU A 188 -32.62 24.72 -22.88
CA LEU A 188 -34.04 25.07 -23.03
C LEU A 188 -34.94 23.84 -23.24
N TYR A 189 -34.37 22.68 -23.61
CA TYR A 189 -35.08 21.46 -23.95
C TYR A 189 -34.57 20.26 -23.14
N PRO A 190 -35.02 20.09 -21.89
CA PRO A 190 -34.44 19.11 -20.96
C PRO A 190 -34.59 17.65 -21.43
N THR A 191 -35.68 17.31 -22.12
CA THR A 191 -35.94 15.96 -22.64
C THR A 191 -35.00 15.59 -23.79
N LEU A 192 -34.80 16.50 -24.74
CA LEU A 192 -33.90 16.31 -25.87
C LEU A 192 -32.44 16.20 -25.40
N ARG A 193 -32.03 17.09 -24.48
CA ARG A 193 -30.72 17.03 -23.84
C ARG A 193 -30.46 15.68 -23.19
N GLN A 194 -31.42 15.18 -22.40
CA GLN A 194 -31.29 13.88 -21.74
C GLN A 194 -31.16 12.73 -22.75
N SER A 195 -31.96 12.74 -23.82
CA SER A 195 -31.88 11.73 -24.88
C SER A 195 -30.51 11.72 -25.57
N LEU A 196 -29.98 12.89 -25.93
CA LEU A 196 -28.66 13.00 -26.54
C LEU A 196 -27.52 12.57 -25.61
N VAL A 197 -27.61 12.89 -24.31
CA VAL A 197 -26.64 12.40 -23.32
C VAL A 197 -26.65 10.86 -23.28
N ARG A 198 -27.82 10.23 -23.31
CA ARG A 198 -27.92 8.76 -23.37
C ARG A 198 -27.32 8.19 -24.65
N PHE A 199 -27.59 8.82 -25.78
CA PHE A 199 -27.00 8.41 -27.06
C PHE A 199 -25.46 8.55 -27.04
N ALA A 200 -24.94 9.69 -26.56
CA ALA A 200 -23.51 9.92 -26.43
C ALA A 200 -22.84 8.94 -25.45
N GLN A 201 -23.51 8.60 -24.34
CA GLN A 201 -23.07 7.55 -23.41
C GLN A 201 -22.98 6.19 -24.10
N CYS A 202 -24.03 5.78 -24.85
CA CYS A 202 -24.02 4.52 -25.60
C CYS A 202 -22.91 4.50 -26.65
N ALA A 203 -22.75 5.58 -27.43
CA ALA A 203 -21.70 5.69 -28.44
C ALA A 203 -20.31 5.61 -27.80
N THR A 204 -20.08 6.32 -26.68
CA THR A 204 -18.83 6.25 -25.92
C THR A 204 -18.55 4.81 -25.45
N ALA A 205 -19.56 4.12 -24.90
CA ALA A 205 -19.40 2.74 -24.43
C ALA A 205 -19.00 1.79 -25.58
N VAL A 206 -19.64 1.92 -26.75
CA VAL A 206 -19.31 1.13 -27.94
C VAL A 206 -17.87 1.42 -28.41
N ILE A 207 -17.48 2.70 -28.49
CA ILE A 207 -16.12 3.09 -28.88
C ILE A 207 -15.09 2.48 -27.93
N LEU A 208 -15.29 2.61 -26.62
CA LEU A 208 -14.36 2.09 -25.61
C LEU A 208 -14.30 0.55 -25.62
N TYR A 209 -15.43 -0.12 -25.87
CA TYR A 209 -15.50 -1.58 -25.98
C TYR A 209 -14.76 -2.09 -27.22
N CYS A 210 -15.10 -1.58 -28.41
CA CYS A 210 -14.47 -1.98 -29.67
C CYS A 210 -12.97 -1.66 -29.72
N SER A 211 -12.54 -0.62 -29.00
CA SER A 211 -11.14 -0.20 -28.95
C SER A 211 -10.31 -0.95 -27.91
N ASN A 212 -10.90 -1.91 -27.18
CA ASN A 212 -10.24 -2.68 -26.12
C ASN A 212 -9.63 -1.83 -24.98
N VAL A 213 -10.18 -0.63 -24.73
CA VAL A 213 -9.70 0.26 -23.65
C VAL A 213 -9.79 -0.44 -22.29
N GLN A 214 -10.80 -1.28 -22.11
CA GLN A 214 -11.01 -2.07 -20.89
C GLN A 214 -9.80 -2.97 -20.56
N ILE A 215 -9.16 -3.57 -21.57
CA ILE A 215 -8.00 -4.44 -21.37
C ILE A 215 -6.79 -3.63 -20.92
N ALA A 216 -6.56 -2.46 -21.53
CA ALA A 216 -5.48 -1.56 -21.14
C ALA A 216 -5.68 -1.05 -19.71
N THR A 217 -6.90 -0.64 -19.36
CA THR A 217 -7.27 -0.21 -18.01
C THR A 217 -7.10 -1.34 -17.00
N PHE A 218 -7.59 -2.54 -17.31
CA PHE A 218 -7.47 -3.69 -16.41
C PHE A 218 -6.00 -4.07 -16.16
N CYS A 219 -5.18 -4.10 -17.21
CA CYS A 219 -3.75 -4.35 -17.09
C CYS A 219 -3.05 -3.30 -16.22
N ALA A 220 -3.32 -2.01 -16.48
CA ALA A 220 -2.76 -0.92 -15.70
C ALA A 220 -3.17 -0.99 -14.22
N ILE A 221 -4.45 -1.27 -13.94
CA ILE A 221 -4.96 -1.48 -12.57
C ILE A 221 -4.26 -2.67 -11.92
N ALA A 222 -4.20 -3.82 -12.60
CA ALA A 222 -3.61 -5.03 -12.03
C ALA A 222 -2.13 -4.84 -11.67
N VAL A 223 -1.33 -4.30 -12.60
CA VAL A 223 0.11 -4.07 -12.39
C VAL A 223 0.35 -3.01 -11.32
N SER A 224 -0.36 -1.88 -11.39
CA SER A 224 -0.21 -0.81 -10.39
C SER A 224 -0.63 -1.26 -8.99
N TYR A 225 -1.72 -2.02 -8.88
CA TYR A 225 -2.18 -2.57 -7.61
C TYR A 225 -1.18 -3.57 -7.03
N ALA A 226 -0.64 -4.48 -7.85
CA ALA A 226 0.36 -5.43 -7.41
C ALA A 226 1.64 -4.73 -6.91
N VAL A 227 2.14 -3.75 -7.68
CA VAL A 227 3.31 -2.94 -7.28
C VAL A 227 3.03 -2.17 -6.00
N MET A 228 1.85 -1.56 -5.87
CA MET A 228 1.46 -0.81 -4.69
C MET A 228 1.41 -1.69 -3.44
N ILE A 229 0.70 -2.81 -3.49
CA ILE A 229 0.57 -3.73 -2.36
C ILE A 229 1.92 -4.32 -1.96
N MET A 230 2.74 -4.73 -2.93
CA MET A 230 4.07 -5.24 -2.66
C MET A 230 4.98 -4.18 -2.04
N HIS A 231 5.02 -2.98 -2.62
CA HIS A 231 5.80 -1.87 -2.07
C HIS A 231 5.32 -1.47 -0.67
N ALA A 232 4.01 -1.34 -0.47
CA ALA A 232 3.43 -0.85 0.78
C ALA A 232 3.56 -1.86 1.94
N SER A 233 3.52 -3.16 1.66
CA SER A 233 3.67 -4.21 2.68
C SER A 233 5.13 -4.45 3.09
N LEU A 234 6.06 -4.32 2.14
CA LEU A 234 7.49 -4.54 2.39
C LEU A 234 8.20 -3.31 2.97
N ARG A 235 7.66 -2.11 2.74
CA ARG A 235 8.28 -0.88 3.27
C ARG A 235 7.98 -0.74 4.76
N LYS A 236 9.03 -0.55 5.56
CA LYS A 236 8.92 -0.30 7.00
C LYS A 236 8.23 1.04 7.25
N LEU A 237 7.62 1.17 8.43
CA LEU A 237 7.02 2.43 8.87
C LEU A 237 8.14 3.40 9.25
N SER A 238 8.52 4.29 8.34
CA SER A 238 9.50 5.33 8.66
C SER A 238 8.84 6.49 9.41
N PRO A 239 9.53 7.14 10.37
CA PRO A 239 8.98 8.26 11.11
C PRO A 239 8.52 9.40 10.18
N SER A 240 7.36 10.03 10.49
CA SER A 240 6.81 11.14 9.68
C SER A 240 7.66 12.41 9.79
N LYS A 241 8.39 12.53 10.89
CA LYS A 241 9.25 13.68 11.22
C LYS A 241 10.55 13.16 11.81
N GLN A 242 11.68 13.59 11.26
CA GLN A 242 12.92 13.56 12.04
C GLN A 242 12.66 14.32 13.35
N PRO A 243 13.09 13.81 14.51
CA PRO A 243 13.12 14.63 15.71
C PRO A 243 13.90 15.89 15.36
N VAL A 244 13.27 17.05 15.55
CA VAL A 244 13.95 18.34 15.48
C VAL A 244 15.22 18.17 16.30
N ARG A 245 16.37 18.29 15.63
CA ARG A 245 17.68 18.33 16.27
C ARG A 245 17.54 19.25 17.47
N ALA A 246 17.72 18.70 18.66
CA ALA A 246 17.79 19.48 19.89
C ALA A 246 19.07 20.32 19.82
N ASP A 247 19.00 21.44 19.13
CA ASP A 247 20.04 22.44 19.07
C ASP A 247 19.63 23.59 20.00
N GLY A 248 20.47 23.87 21.00
CA GLY A 248 20.28 25.02 21.88
C GLY A 248 20.25 24.71 23.37
N ASN A 249 21.33 24.18 23.94
CA ASN A 249 21.70 24.58 25.30
C ASN A 249 23.12 25.17 25.30
N LYS A 250 23.22 26.41 24.81
CA LYS A 250 24.30 27.31 25.21
C LYS A 250 24.04 27.69 26.67
N ARG A 251 24.58 26.91 27.60
CA ARG A 251 24.62 27.30 29.01
C ARG A 251 25.82 28.20 29.21
N SER A 252 25.51 29.48 29.40
CA SER A 252 26.36 30.54 29.91
C SER A 252 27.18 30.09 31.12
N THR A 253 28.51 30.20 31.02
CA THR A 253 29.39 30.31 32.18
C THR A 253 29.83 31.76 32.31
N SER A 254 29.10 32.51 33.13
CA SER A 254 29.52 33.77 33.72
C SER A 254 29.41 33.63 35.25
N SER A 255 30.56 33.74 35.93
CA SER A 255 30.78 34.09 37.34
C SER A 255 32.30 33.96 37.52
N HIS A 256 33.10 35.03 37.58
CA HIS A 256 33.19 36.00 38.68
C HIS A 256 32.99 35.33 40.05
N PHE A 257 34.09 34.89 40.65
CA PHE A 257 34.64 35.46 41.88
C PHE A 257 36.15 35.20 41.94
#